data_AF-A0A7C0XVY8-F1
#
_entry.id   AF-A0A7C0XVY8-F1
#
_cell.length_a   1.000
_cell.length_b   1.000
_cell.length_c   1.000
_cell.angle_alpha   90.00
_cell.angle_beta   90.00
_cell.angle_gamma   90.00
#
_symmetry.space_group_name_H-M   'P 1'
#
loop_
_entity.id
_entity.type
_entity.pdbx_description
1 polymer ?
#
loop_
_entity_poly.entity_id
_entity_poly.type
_entity_poly.pdbx_seq_one_letter_code
_entity_poly.pdbx_strand_id
1 'polypeptide(L)'
;MTDKIRIGISSCLLGEHVRYDGEHKQDHYLTDTLGKYVKWVPVCPEVEYGLPVPREPMRLVGDPIAPRIVTITTGIDHTDGILKWTR
;
A
#
# COMPACT_ATOMS: atom_id res chain seq x y z
N MET A 1 -22.04 19.88 11.23
CA MET A 1 -20.77 19.65 10.51
C MET A 1 -21.01 18.45 9.62
N THR A 2 -20.93 18.60 8.30
CA THR A 2 -21.10 17.48 7.37
C THR A 2 -19.88 16.59 7.51
N ASP A 3 -20.08 15.34 7.92
CA ASP A 3 -18.99 14.36 8.00
C ASP A 3 -18.37 14.20 6.60
N LYS A 4 -17.05 14.37 6.51
CA LYS A 4 -16.33 14.20 5.24
C LYS A 4 -16.40 12.74 4.82
N ILE A 5 -16.58 12.50 3.51
CA ILE A 5 -16.56 11.15 2.93
C ILE A 5 -15.20 10.51 3.24
N ARG A 6 -15.22 9.28 3.74
CA ARG A 6 -14.01 8.49 4.01
C ARG A 6 -13.59 7.74 2.75
N ILE A 7 -12.33 7.87 2.37
CA ILE A 7 -11.77 7.22 1.18
C ILE A 7 -10.44 6.55 1.55
N GLY A 8 -10.32 5.26 1.19
CA GLY A 8 -9.08 4.50 1.33
C GLY A 8 -8.02 4.99 0.35
N ILE A 9 -6.78 5.13 0.81
CA ILE A 9 -5.65 5.61 -0.01
C ILE A 9 -4.36 4.92 0.41
N SER A 10 -3.48 4.62 -0.55
CA SER A 10 -2.14 4.10 -0.25
C SER A 10 -1.38 5.12 0.60
N SER A 11 -0.93 4.73 1.80
CA SER A 11 -0.34 5.68 2.76
C SER A 11 0.92 6.37 2.24
N CYS A 12 1.68 5.71 1.35
CA CYS A 12 2.84 6.33 0.69
C CYS A 12 2.48 7.59 -0.13
N LEU A 13 1.24 7.69 -0.63
CA LEU A 13 0.75 8.88 -1.36
C LEU A 13 0.48 10.07 -0.44
N LEU A 14 0.35 9.84 0.86
CA LEU A 14 0.20 10.89 1.87
C LEU A 14 1.53 11.35 2.46
N GLY A 15 2.65 10.77 2.05
CA GLY A 15 3.99 11.09 2.59
C GLY A 15 4.52 10.11 3.61
N GLU A 16 3.81 9.02 3.91
CA GLU A 16 4.32 8.00 4.83
C GLU A 16 5.47 7.21 4.19
N HIS A 17 6.57 7.06 4.94
CA HIS A 17 7.78 6.34 4.54
C HIS A 17 7.57 4.83 4.65
N VAL A 18 6.69 4.28 3.82
CA VAL A 18 6.29 2.85 3.86
C VAL A 18 6.67 2.07 2.61
N ARG A 19 7.27 2.72 1.59
CA ARG A 19 7.64 2.03 0.36
C ARG A 19 8.75 1.01 0.60
N TYR A 20 8.92 0.09 -0.34
CA TYR A 20 9.95 -0.94 -0.25
C TYR A 20 11.37 -0.37 -0.12
N ASP A 21 11.62 0.81 -0.69
CA ASP A 21 12.89 1.54 -0.65
C ASP A 21 13.05 2.45 0.58
N GLY A 22 12.07 2.49 1.49
CA GLY A 22 12.10 3.37 2.67
C GLY A 22 11.61 4.80 2.43
N GLU A 23 11.21 5.11 1.20
CA GLU A 23 10.75 6.44 0.81
C GLU A 23 9.21 6.53 0.83
N HIS A 24 8.72 7.69 0.41
CA HIS A 24 7.31 7.93 0.15
C HIS A 24 7.07 8.26 -1.34
N LYS A 25 5.81 8.56 -1.69
CA LYS A 25 5.43 9.07 -3.02
C LYS A 25 4.33 10.09 -2.86
N GLN A 26 4.58 11.10 -2.04
CA GLN A 26 3.59 12.11 -1.69
C GLN A 26 3.03 12.75 -2.96
N ASP A 27 1.70 12.76 -3.07
CA ASP A 27 1.00 13.41 -4.17
C ASP A 27 0.31 14.68 -3.64
N HIS A 28 0.86 15.83 -4.03
CA HIS A 28 0.35 17.15 -3.61
C HIS A 28 -1.09 17.41 -4.06
N TYR A 29 -1.55 16.81 -5.15
CA TYR A 29 -2.95 16.96 -5.54
C TYR A 29 -3.87 16.23 -4.55
N LEU A 30 -3.48 15.03 -4.11
CA LEU A 30 -4.22 14.26 -3.12
C LEU A 30 -4.20 14.94 -1.74
N THR A 31 -3.05 15.44 -1.28
CA THR A 31 -2.94 16.08 0.04
C THR A 31 -3.52 17.50 0.06
N ASP A 32 -3.14 18.33 -0.92
CA ASP A 32 -3.33 19.79 -0.83
C ASP A 32 -4.59 20.25 -1.56
N THR A 33 -5.14 19.44 -2.47
CA THR A 33 -6.37 19.74 -3.20
C THR A 33 -7.52 18.86 -2.73
N LEU A 34 -7.46 17.55 -2.96
CA LEU A 34 -8.56 16.64 -2.64
C LEU A 34 -8.75 16.41 -1.14
N GLY A 35 -7.67 16.39 -0.35
CA GLY A 35 -7.70 16.23 1.11
C GLY A 35 -8.52 17.31 1.85
N LYS A 36 -8.79 18.45 1.21
CA LYS A 36 -9.70 19.48 1.74
C LYS A 36 -11.14 18.99 1.82
N TYR A 37 -11.55 18.06 0.94
CA TYR A 37 -12.94 17.63 0.77
C TYR A 37 -13.26 16.27 1.40
N VAL A 38 -12.26 15.40 1.58
CA VAL A 38 -12.44 14.03 2.04
C VAL A 38 -11.63 13.74 3.31
N LYS A 39 -11.94 12.62 3.97
CA LYS A 39 -11.12 12.07 5.05
C LYS A 39 -10.37 10.85 4.51
N TRP A 40 -9.06 10.97 4.39
CA TRP A 40 -8.21 9.87 3.98
C TRP A 40 -8.15 8.78 5.07
N VAL A 41 -8.28 7.54 4.63
CA VAL A 41 -8.03 6.33 5.43
C VAL A 41 -6.76 5.71 4.84
N PRO A 42 -5.57 6.00 5.41
CA PRO A 42 -4.31 5.49 4.88
C PRO A 42 -4.23 3.98 5.07
N VAL A 43 -3.76 3.27 4.05
CA VAL A 43 -3.57 1.83 4.06
C VAL A 43 -2.24 1.48 3.39
N CYS A 44 -1.46 0.59 4.01
CA CYS A 44 -0.31 -0.07 3.39
C CYS A 44 -0.42 -1.57 3.65
N PRO A 45 -0.96 -2.35 2.71
CA PRO A 45 -1.17 -3.78 2.92
C PRO A 45 0.11 -4.50 3.36
N GLU A 46 1.21 -4.16 2.71
CA GLU A 46 2.54 -4.77 2.89
C GLU A 46 3.07 -4.60 4.32
N VAL A 47 3.00 -3.39 4.87
CA VAL A 47 3.43 -3.11 6.25
C VAL A 47 2.43 -3.67 7.25
N GLU A 48 1.14 -3.51 6.99
CA GLU A 48 0.08 -3.91 7.92
C GLU A 48 0.00 -5.43 8.11
N TYR A 49 0.30 -6.24 7.08
CA TYR A 49 0.39 -7.69 7.28
C TYR A 49 1.73 -8.13 7.92
N GLY A 50 2.77 -7.29 7.88
CA GLY A 50 3.99 -7.48 8.67
C GLY A 50 5.32 -7.38 7.92
N LEU A 51 5.39 -6.84 6.69
CA LEU A 51 6.70 -6.62 6.06
C LEU A 51 7.43 -5.41 6.64
N PRO A 52 8.78 -5.47 6.71
CA PRO A 52 9.58 -4.35 7.14
C PRO A 52 9.60 -3.21 6.12
N VAL A 53 10.16 -2.09 6.56
CA VAL A 53 10.58 -0.97 5.71
C VAL A 53 12.05 -0.67 6.08
N PRO A 54 13.00 -0.74 5.13
CA PRO A 54 12.83 -1.18 3.73
C PRO A 54 12.56 -2.69 3.61
N ARG A 55 12.13 -3.12 2.42
CA ARG A 55 11.92 -4.53 2.05
C ARG A 55 12.32 -4.77 0.60
N GLU A 56 12.48 -6.04 0.26
CA GLU A 56 12.80 -6.43 -1.10
C GLU A 56 11.64 -6.09 -2.07
N PRO A 57 11.92 -5.60 -3.29
CA PRO A 57 10.90 -5.43 -4.32
C PRO A 57 10.21 -6.76 -4.65
N MET A 58 8.92 -6.69 -4.93
CA MET A 58 8.07 -7.83 -5.28
C MET A 58 7.42 -7.62 -6.65
N ARG A 59 6.98 -8.72 -7.28
CA ARG A 59 6.22 -8.71 -8.53
C ARG A 59 5.05 -9.68 -8.47
N LEU A 60 4.01 -9.37 -9.23
CA LEU A 60 2.93 -10.30 -9.50
C LEU A 60 3.34 -11.28 -10.60
N VAL A 61 3.09 -12.57 -10.40
CA VAL A 61 3.40 -13.66 -11.33
C VAL A 61 2.25 -14.66 -11.41
N GLY A 62 2.16 -15.40 -12.53
CA GLY A 62 1.16 -16.45 -12.73
C GLY A 62 -0.12 -15.96 -13.40
N ASP A 63 -1.26 -16.50 -12.96
CA ASP A 63 -2.58 -16.19 -13.52
C ASP A 63 -2.98 -14.74 -13.20
N PRO A 64 -3.30 -13.89 -14.19
CA PRO A 64 -3.77 -12.52 -13.94
C PRO A 64 -5.03 -12.40 -13.07
N ILE A 65 -5.88 -13.43 -13.03
CA ILE A 65 -7.10 -13.45 -12.20
C ILE A 65 -6.77 -13.78 -10.74
N ALA A 66 -5.73 -14.57 -10.51
CA ALA A 66 -5.29 -15.00 -9.18
C ALA A 66 -3.74 -14.98 -9.10
N PRO A 67 -3.12 -13.79 -9.15
CA PRO A 67 -1.68 -13.70 -9.21
C PRO A 67 -1.05 -14.02 -7.86
N ARG A 68 0.20 -14.47 -7.89
CA ARG A 68 1.05 -14.64 -6.72
C ARG A 68 1.96 -13.43 -6.57
N ILE A 69 2.21 -12.96 -5.35
CA ILE A 69 3.16 -11.89 -5.06
C ILE A 69 4.47 -12.48 -4.53
N VAL A 70 5.54 -12.29 -5.30
CA VAL A 70 6.83 -12.94 -5.05
C VAL A 70 7.96 -11.91 -5.08
N THR A 71 8.89 -12.02 -4.14
CA THR A 71 10.11 -11.17 -4.12
C THR A 71 11.00 -11.45 -5.34
N ILE A 72 11.66 -10.42 -5.86
CA ILE A 72 12.37 -10.50 -7.16
C ILE A 72 13.67 -11.32 -7.10
N THR A 73 14.43 -11.18 -6.03
CA THR A 73 15.73 -11.80 -5.77
C THR A 73 15.60 -13.11 -5.00
N THR A 74 14.87 -13.12 -3.88
CA THR A 74 14.80 -14.29 -2.99
C THR A 74 13.74 -15.31 -3.38
N GLY A 75 12.74 -14.92 -4.17
CA GLY A 75 11.66 -15.81 -4.59
C GLY A 75 10.68 -16.18 -3.46
N ILE A 76 10.68 -15.44 -2.36
CA ILE A 76 9.77 -15.63 -1.23
C ILE A 76 8.36 -15.25 -1.67
N ASP A 77 7.41 -16.13 -1.40
CA ASP A 77 6.00 -15.92 -1.72
C ASP A 77 5.26 -15.30 -0.52
N HIS A 78 4.59 -14.19 -0.77
CA HIS A 78 3.83 -13.43 0.23
C HIS A 78 2.31 -13.49 0.03
N THR A 79 1.83 -14.30 -0.92
CA THR A 79 0.43 -14.33 -1.37
C THR A 79 -0.51 -14.65 -0.23
N ASP A 80 -0.23 -15.70 0.55
CA ASP A 80 -1.08 -16.13 1.65
C ASP A 80 -1.15 -15.08 2.78
N GLY A 81 -0.04 -14.40 3.05
CA GLY A 81 0.03 -13.33 4.04
C GLY A 81 -0.86 -12.15 3.67
N ILE A 82 -0.78 -11.70 2.42
CA ILE A 82 -1.60 -10.60 1.91
C ILE A 82 -3.08 -11.01 1.84
N LEU A 83 -3.39 -12.20 1.33
CA LEU A 83 -4.77 -12.70 1.27
C LEU A 83 -5.41 -12.91 2.65
N LYS A 84 -4.60 -13.13 3.69
CA LYS A 84 -5.10 -13.19 5.07
C LYS A 84 -5.42 -11.80 5.61
N TRP A 85 -4.63 -10.78 5.24
CA TRP A 85 -4.88 -9.39 5.63
C TRP A 85 -6.12 -8.79 4.97
N THR A 86 -6.52 -9.27 3.78
CA THR A 86 -7.72 -8.77 3.08
C THR A 86 -9.06 -9.27 3.66
N ARG A 87 -9.05 -10.15 4.65
CA ARG A 87 -10.25 -10.75 5.27
C ARG A 87 -10.64 -10.03 6.54
#